data_AF-H8X2L0-F1
#
_entry.id   AF-H8X2L0-F1
#
_cell.length_a   1.000
_cell.length_b   1.000
_cell.length_c   1.000
_cell.angle_alpha   90.00
_cell.angle_beta   90.00
_cell.angle_gamma   90.00
#
_symmetry.space_group_name_H-M   'P 1'
#
loop_
_entity.id
_entity.type
_entity.pdbx_description
1 polymer ?
#
loop_
_entity_poly.entity_id
_entity_poly.type
_entity_poly.pdbx_seq_one_letter_code
_entity_poly.pdbx_strand_id
1 'polypeptide(L)'
;MEISPASLTPRPRSRSRTRNSTANSRSTSATRRPSLSGTRKSLSSSSLNKLTITPTQIDDERSVPSVQAVLDNSLPADFFKQDIIALTKALRIHKWHKRNLNIHKLKITRISGALTNSIYKIDYVDEEQDIHLPSLLLRVYGKNVDELIDRDSELMTLIKLSQKRIGPRLLGIFTNGRFEQFLEGFVTLTKDQIRDQVISQMIGRRMKDLHYKVELTKEESNSPVPTCWRLIEKWLKIFETEYKPGYEKAGVELEDIFMMDFDSFKKLVFKYKDWLFDKYKEDGFSSNYKFCHNDTQYGNLLLHNSFEPEEIVIDTPLGSSTNLPEVAIKSTSNKKDSNLVVIDFEYSGPNFPAFDIVNHFSEWMSNYHDPERSYFINDTMFPTQLEQLNFIKAYIEYDFQLPSSNLKSAKSDGELLNSSDKQAVSIIQYEIEKMFNECIYWRSSVQIFWALWGLIQNGPIEPRPEMSRKESEQGVDSTYNITVEMEKFGLQDLEITAGDAITSSDDDFDYLKYSNQKIAIVVGDSIQFNLLDKDRVDSKYHEDIKYLSSKTYDL
;
A
#
# COMPACT_ATOMS: atom_id res chain seq x y z
N MET A 1 47.75 54.06 -14.61
CA MET A 1 47.51 55.44 -14.12
C MET A 1 46.63 55.33 -12.88
N GLU A 2 47.22 55.62 -11.72
CA GLU A 2 46.74 56.55 -10.66
C GLU A 2 45.66 55.96 -9.73
N ILE A 3 46.01 55.54 -8.50
CA ILE A 3 46.15 56.29 -7.22
C ILE A 3 44.78 56.74 -6.63
N SER A 4 44.28 55.97 -5.64
CA SER A 4 43.77 56.27 -4.26
C SER A 4 42.95 57.56 -3.93
N PRO A 5 42.38 57.73 -2.69
CA PRO A 5 41.49 56.89 -1.85
C PRO A 5 40.40 57.70 -1.04
N ALA A 6 39.69 56.98 -0.14
CA ALA A 6 39.19 57.39 1.20
C ALA A 6 37.83 58.12 1.39
N SER A 7 36.99 57.60 2.31
CA SER A 7 36.76 58.23 3.63
C SER A 7 35.76 57.45 4.51
N LEU A 8 36.05 57.44 5.82
CA LEU A 8 35.31 56.85 6.93
C LEU A 8 34.73 57.95 7.82
N THR A 9 33.79 57.55 8.69
CA THR A 9 33.30 58.15 9.98
C THR A 9 32.01 58.99 9.92
N PRO A 10 31.30 59.22 11.06
CA PRO A 10 30.96 58.33 12.20
C PRO A 10 29.47 58.43 12.68
N ARG A 11 29.13 57.58 13.68
CA ARG A 11 27.88 57.47 14.49
C ARG A 11 27.30 58.80 15.04
N PRO A 12 26.05 58.76 15.59
CA PRO A 12 25.97 58.72 17.07
C PRO A 12 24.89 57.79 17.67
N ARG A 13 25.06 57.56 18.98
CA ARG A 13 24.26 56.77 19.94
C ARG A 13 23.08 57.57 20.52
N SER A 14 22.02 56.87 20.95
CA SER A 14 21.21 57.19 22.14
C SER A 14 20.47 55.93 22.63
N ARG A 15 20.85 55.31 23.75
CA ARG A 15 20.40 55.52 25.15
C ARG A 15 18.95 55.09 25.45
N SER A 16 18.90 53.93 26.10
CA SER A 16 17.98 53.35 27.09
C SER A 16 16.85 54.21 27.69
N ARG A 17 15.68 53.58 27.93
CA ARG A 17 15.01 53.54 29.25
C ARG A 17 13.86 52.53 29.35
N THR A 18 13.88 51.84 30.48
CA THR A 18 12.91 50.95 31.16
C THR A 18 11.57 51.61 31.52
N ARG A 19 10.44 50.87 31.55
CA ARG A 19 9.74 50.34 32.75
C ARG A 19 8.30 49.86 32.47
N ASN A 20 7.89 48.85 33.24
CA ASN A 20 6.57 48.20 33.38
C ASN A 20 5.41 49.14 33.73
N SER A 21 4.17 48.76 33.33
CA SER A 21 3.03 48.54 34.26
C SER A 21 1.73 48.06 33.55
N THR A 22 1.25 46.88 33.98
CA THR A 22 -0.14 46.49 34.33
C THR A 22 -1.34 46.62 33.36
N ALA A 23 -1.92 45.44 33.08
CA ALA A 23 -3.34 45.01 33.19
C ALA A 23 -4.45 45.72 32.37
N ASN A 24 -5.08 45.01 31.42
CA ASN A 24 -6.41 44.37 31.62
C ASN A 24 -6.95 43.66 30.36
N SER A 25 -7.45 42.44 30.60
CA SER A 25 -8.59 41.72 29.99
C SER A 25 -9.09 42.03 28.56
N ARG A 26 -9.12 41.00 27.69
CA ARG A 26 -10.35 40.25 27.28
C ARG A 26 -10.06 39.25 26.16
N SER A 27 -10.66 38.08 26.32
CA SER A 27 -10.77 36.95 25.40
C SER A 27 -11.37 37.32 24.04
N THR A 28 -10.78 36.80 22.96
CA THR A 28 -11.55 36.24 21.82
C THR A 28 -10.75 35.12 21.17
N SER A 29 -11.37 33.94 21.10
CA SER A 29 -10.90 32.79 20.33
C SER A 29 -10.87 33.14 18.84
N ALA A 30 -9.75 32.83 18.18
CA ALA A 30 -9.71 32.63 16.75
C ALA A 30 -8.63 31.58 16.44
N THR A 31 -9.08 30.36 16.23
CA THR A 31 -8.33 29.23 15.67
C THR A 31 -7.76 29.63 14.31
N ARG A 32 -6.48 30.03 14.27
CA ARG A 32 -5.75 30.22 13.01
C ARG A 32 -5.10 28.90 12.61
N ARG A 33 -5.58 28.37 11.48
CA ARG A 33 -4.88 27.37 10.65
C ARG A 33 -3.42 27.78 10.42
N PRO A 34 -2.44 26.87 10.51
CA PRO A 34 -1.09 27.14 10.01
C PRO A 34 -1.09 27.02 8.48
N SER A 35 -0.85 28.12 7.78
CA SER A 35 -0.57 28.14 6.35
C SER A 35 0.86 27.63 6.08
N LEU A 36 0.98 26.59 5.27
CA LEU A 36 2.24 26.09 4.73
C LEU A 36 2.74 27.04 3.62
N SER A 37 3.61 27.98 3.98
CA SER A 37 4.60 28.53 3.03
C SER A 37 5.92 28.72 3.75
N GLY A 38 6.71 27.65 3.80
CA GLY A 38 8.04 27.63 4.41
C GLY A 38 9.10 27.40 3.34
N THR A 39 9.99 28.38 3.18
CA THR A 39 11.15 28.39 2.29
C THR A 39 11.98 27.10 2.43
N ARG A 40 12.26 26.41 1.31
CA ARG A 40 13.12 25.23 1.22
C ARG A 40 14.51 25.55 1.81
N LYS A 41 14.92 24.80 2.85
CA LYS A 41 16.31 24.82 3.37
C LYS A 41 16.88 23.43 3.25
N SER A 42 17.99 23.29 2.53
CA SER A 42 18.84 22.10 2.58
C SER A 42 19.53 22.01 3.94
N LEU A 43 19.82 20.79 4.38
CA LEU A 43 20.50 20.52 5.64
C LEU A 43 21.97 20.96 5.52
N SER A 44 22.30 22.14 6.02
CA SER A 44 23.70 22.50 6.30
C SER A 44 24.09 22.06 7.71
N SER A 45 25.35 21.71 7.90
CA SER A 45 25.93 21.24 9.19
C SER A 45 25.68 22.19 10.38
N SER A 46 25.43 23.48 10.12
CA SER A 46 25.09 24.49 11.13
C SER A 46 23.60 24.56 11.50
N SER A 47 22.71 23.91 10.75
CA SER A 47 21.25 23.92 10.95
C SER A 47 20.75 22.81 11.89
N LEU A 48 21.58 21.81 12.18
CA LEU A 48 21.23 20.66 13.03
C LEU A 48 20.98 21.01 14.50
N ASN A 49 21.60 22.08 14.99
CA ASN A 49 21.38 22.60 16.34
C ASN A 49 20.05 23.37 16.50
N LYS A 50 19.27 23.52 15.41
CA LYS A 50 18.03 24.31 15.38
C LYS A 50 16.85 23.53 14.80
N LEU A 51 16.92 22.20 14.82
CA LEU A 51 15.80 21.33 14.46
C LEU A 51 14.83 21.27 15.64
N THR A 52 13.67 21.91 15.49
CA THR A 52 12.56 21.77 16.44
C THR A 52 12.03 20.35 16.33
N ILE A 53 12.28 19.53 17.35
CA ILE A 53 11.61 18.24 17.51
C ILE A 53 10.19 18.57 17.94
N THR A 54 9.24 18.41 17.02
CA THR A 54 7.83 18.40 17.40
C THR A 54 7.48 16.96 17.70
N PRO A 55 7.18 16.58 18.96
CA PRO A 55 6.54 15.30 19.18
C PRO A 55 5.21 15.36 18.44
N THR A 56 4.97 14.44 17.50
CA THR A 56 3.61 14.21 17.04
C THR A 56 2.87 13.59 18.22
N GLN A 57 2.26 14.42 19.06
CA GLN A 57 1.42 13.98 20.17
C GLN A 57 0.13 13.45 19.57
N ILE A 58 -0.13 12.18 19.82
CA ILE A 58 -1.31 11.47 19.31
C ILE A 58 -2.08 10.86 20.49
N ASP A 59 -1.41 10.35 21.54
CA ASP A 59 -1.96 10.11 22.90
C ASP A 59 -0.84 9.83 23.95
N ASP A 60 -1.20 9.75 25.24
CA ASP A 60 -0.34 9.92 26.44
C ASP A 60 0.88 8.99 26.65
N GLU A 61 1.09 7.90 25.89
CA GLU A 61 2.17 6.94 26.24
C GLU A 61 3.33 6.78 25.24
N ARG A 62 3.18 7.00 23.92
CA ARG A 62 4.30 6.86 22.95
C ARG A 62 4.14 7.70 21.67
N SER A 63 5.03 8.67 21.46
CA SER A 63 5.14 9.47 20.24
C SER A 63 6.23 8.96 19.30
N VAL A 64 5.98 9.00 17.98
CA VAL A 64 7.03 8.81 16.97
C VAL A 64 7.76 10.15 16.80
N PRO A 65 9.10 10.19 16.90
CA PRO A 65 9.85 11.42 16.68
C PRO A 65 9.66 11.96 15.27
N SER A 66 9.38 13.26 15.15
CA SER A 66 9.20 13.93 13.86
C SER A 66 10.08 15.17 13.76
N VAL A 67 10.62 15.41 12.58
CA VAL A 67 11.45 16.59 12.29
C VAL A 67 11.06 17.23 10.96
N GLN A 68 11.02 18.55 10.90
CA GLN A 68 10.83 19.27 9.64
C GLN A 68 12.18 19.41 8.92
N ALA A 69 12.55 18.37 8.17
CA ALA A 69 13.75 18.32 7.36
C ALA A 69 13.48 17.58 6.06
N VAL A 70 14.10 18.02 4.97
CA VAL A 70 14.01 17.38 3.65
C VAL A 70 15.34 16.71 3.36
N LEU A 71 15.28 15.44 2.97
CA LEU A 71 16.45 14.66 2.55
C LEU A 71 16.52 14.63 1.02
N ASP A 72 17.62 15.09 0.44
CA ASP A 72 17.83 15.05 -1.00
C ASP A 72 18.71 13.84 -1.38
N ASN A 73 18.09 12.83 -1.98
CA ASN A 73 18.76 11.62 -2.42
C ASN A 73 19.47 11.75 -3.78
N SER A 74 19.49 12.94 -4.39
CA SER A 74 20.31 13.24 -5.58
C SER A 74 21.71 13.75 -5.24
N LEU A 75 21.98 14.02 -3.96
CA LEU A 75 23.28 14.52 -3.50
C LEU A 75 24.40 13.48 -3.68
N PRO A 76 25.67 13.93 -3.81
CA PRO A 76 26.81 13.03 -3.77
C PRO A 76 26.83 12.20 -2.47
N ALA A 77 27.32 10.96 -2.57
CA ALA A 77 27.18 9.95 -1.52
C ALA A 77 27.63 10.41 -0.13
N ASP A 78 28.73 11.17 -0.01
CA ASP A 78 29.24 11.63 1.27
C ASP A 78 28.30 12.63 1.96
N PHE A 79 27.71 13.57 1.21
CA PHE A 79 26.73 14.51 1.75
C PHE A 79 25.45 13.81 2.15
N PHE A 80 24.98 12.87 1.31
CA PHE A 80 23.80 12.06 1.62
C PHE A 80 23.99 11.25 2.93
N LYS A 81 25.17 10.64 3.11
CA LYS A 81 25.53 9.93 4.36
C LYS A 81 25.58 10.85 5.57
N GLN A 82 26.10 12.07 5.42
CA GLN A 82 26.12 13.07 6.50
C GLN A 82 24.71 13.44 6.94
N ASP A 83 23.82 13.71 6.00
CA ASP A 83 22.42 14.07 6.28
C ASP A 83 21.67 12.92 6.95
N ILE A 84 21.91 11.67 6.53
CA ILE A 84 21.34 10.49 7.20
C ILE A 84 21.79 10.41 8.66
N ILE A 85 23.09 10.49 8.94
CA ILE A 85 23.60 10.47 10.32
C ILE A 85 22.96 11.60 11.14
N ALA A 86 22.86 12.79 10.55
CA ALA A 86 22.28 13.95 11.21
C ALA A 86 20.79 13.76 11.53
N LEU A 87 20.00 13.19 10.61
CA LEU A 87 18.60 12.84 10.83
C LEU A 87 18.45 11.78 11.92
N THR A 88 19.27 10.72 11.93
CA THR A 88 19.18 9.69 12.99
C THR A 88 19.42 10.27 14.39
N LYS A 89 20.30 11.28 14.50
CA LYS A 89 20.55 12.03 15.74
C LYS A 89 19.36 12.93 16.11
N ALA A 90 18.85 13.72 15.16
CA ALA A 90 17.73 14.62 15.37
C ALA A 90 16.46 13.88 15.81
N LEU A 91 16.17 12.75 15.15
CA LEU A 91 15.04 11.86 15.44
C LEU A 91 15.24 10.98 16.67
N ARG A 92 16.40 11.06 17.34
CA ARG A 92 16.73 10.26 18.53
C ARG A 92 16.56 8.75 18.32
N ILE A 93 16.90 8.23 17.13
CA ILE A 93 16.75 6.81 16.81
C ILE A 93 17.59 5.97 17.79
N HIS A 94 16.96 4.96 18.39
CA HIS A 94 17.56 4.13 19.44
C HIS A 94 18.85 3.47 18.94
N LYS A 95 19.89 3.39 19.79
CA LYS A 95 21.29 2.98 19.48
C LYS A 95 22.07 3.90 18.51
N TRP A 96 21.41 4.65 17.63
CA TRP A 96 22.05 5.54 16.65
C TRP A 96 22.38 6.94 17.20
N HIS A 97 21.45 7.59 17.90
CA HIS A 97 21.53 9.03 18.19
C HIS A 97 22.65 9.50 19.14
N LYS A 98 23.13 8.66 20.06
CA LYS A 98 24.16 9.06 21.05
C LYS A 98 25.59 8.85 20.57
N ARG A 99 25.79 8.25 19.39
CA ARG A 99 27.11 7.81 18.92
C ARG A 99 27.70 8.83 17.96
N ASN A 100 29.03 8.95 17.99
CA ASN A 100 29.78 9.70 17.00
C ASN A 100 30.10 8.79 15.81
N LEU A 101 29.17 8.73 14.87
CA LEU A 101 29.24 7.88 13.69
C LEU A 101 30.12 8.51 12.61
N ASN A 102 30.94 7.69 11.94
CA ASN A 102 31.77 8.08 10.81
C ASN A 102 31.06 7.72 9.49
N ILE A 103 31.00 8.64 8.53
CA ILE A 103 30.37 8.43 7.21
C ILE A 103 31.01 7.27 6.42
N HIS A 104 32.30 7.00 6.61
CA HIS A 104 32.99 5.96 5.86
C HIS A 104 32.60 4.54 6.33
N LYS A 105 32.13 4.42 7.57
CA LYS A 105 31.63 3.16 8.15
C LYS A 105 30.13 2.94 7.89
N LEU A 106 29.45 3.95 7.32
CA LEU A 106 28.05 3.86 6.91
C LEU A 106 27.93 3.25 5.51
N LYS A 107 27.26 2.11 5.40
CA LYS A 107 26.93 1.45 4.14
C LYS A 107 25.46 1.73 3.81
N ILE A 108 25.22 2.19 2.58
CA ILE A 108 23.89 2.48 2.05
C ILE A 108 23.69 1.56 0.85
N THR A 109 22.64 0.75 0.90
CA THR A 109 22.28 -0.15 -0.19
C THR A 109 20.90 0.27 -0.69
N ARG A 110 20.79 0.68 -1.96
CA ARG A 110 19.49 0.99 -2.58
C ARG A 110 18.73 -0.33 -2.79
N ILE A 111 17.48 -0.38 -2.37
CA ILE A 111 16.58 -1.50 -2.64
C ILE A 111 15.75 -1.10 -3.87
N SER A 112 15.95 -1.82 -4.98
CA SER A 112 15.23 -1.62 -6.23
C SER A 112 13.84 -2.29 -6.18
N GLY A 113 12.90 -1.84 -7.01
CA GLY A 113 11.57 -2.44 -7.16
C GLY A 113 10.40 -1.67 -6.53
N ALA A 114 10.64 -0.52 -5.90
CA ALA A 114 9.58 0.37 -5.43
C ALA A 114 9.32 1.49 -6.46
N LEU A 115 8.07 1.57 -6.91
CA LEU A 115 7.64 2.43 -8.02
C LEU A 115 7.46 3.88 -7.59
N THR A 116 6.93 4.07 -6.38
CA THR A 116 6.56 5.38 -5.82
C THR A 116 7.62 5.96 -4.89
N ASN A 117 8.58 5.15 -4.44
CA ASN A 117 9.44 5.43 -3.30
C ASN A 117 10.90 5.01 -3.50
N SER A 118 11.83 5.89 -3.11
CA SER A 118 13.25 5.52 -3.04
C SER A 118 13.55 4.86 -1.69
N ILE A 119 13.87 3.56 -1.71
CA ILE A 119 14.10 2.75 -0.52
C ILE A 119 15.59 2.43 -0.37
N TYR A 120 16.11 2.59 0.85
CA TYR A 120 17.51 2.30 1.20
C TYR A 120 17.60 1.46 2.47
N LYS A 121 18.46 0.44 2.45
CA LYS A 121 18.98 -0.22 3.66
C LYS A 121 20.21 0.55 4.15
N ILE A 122 20.22 0.89 5.43
CA ILE A 122 21.31 1.61 6.10
C ILE A 122 21.95 0.69 7.13
N ASP A 123 23.22 0.35 6.90
CA ASP A 123 24.04 -0.47 7.80
C ASP A 123 25.18 0.37 8.39
N TYR A 124 25.52 0.14 9.66
CA TYR A 124 26.69 0.74 10.30
C TYR A 124 27.46 -0.32 11.08
N VAL A 125 28.70 -0.54 10.66
CA VAL A 125 29.63 -1.48 11.28
C VAL A 125 30.97 -0.78 11.48
N ASP A 126 31.45 -0.76 12.71
CA ASP A 126 32.77 -0.25 13.06
C ASP A 126 33.49 -1.28 13.94
N GLU A 127 34.22 -2.17 13.28
CA GLU A 127 34.97 -3.28 13.91
C GLU A 127 36.04 -2.77 14.89
N GLU A 128 36.62 -1.60 14.64
CA GLU A 128 37.67 -1.01 15.50
C GLU A 128 37.12 -0.62 16.88
N GLN A 129 35.83 -0.27 16.94
CA GLN A 129 35.15 0.15 18.16
C GLN A 129 34.15 -0.91 18.67
N ASP A 130 34.10 -2.09 18.05
CA ASP A 130 33.11 -3.14 18.30
C ASP A 130 31.66 -2.60 18.28
N ILE A 131 31.35 -1.77 17.28
CA ILE A 131 30.04 -1.16 17.10
C ILE A 131 29.32 -1.83 15.94
N HIS A 132 28.29 -2.61 16.28
CA HIS A 132 27.30 -3.11 15.34
C HIS A 132 25.93 -2.52 15.66
N LEU A 133 25.42 -1.67 14.76
CA LEU A 133 24.10 -1.06 14.91
C LEU A 133 23.04 -1.89 14.18
N PRO A 134 21.79 -1.92 14.69
CA PRO A 134 20.68 -2.49 13.94
C PRO A 134 20.45 -1.68 12.67
N SER A 135 20.29 -2.38 11.56
CA SER A 135 20.03 -1.83 10.24
C SER A 135 18.72 -1.04 10.22
N LEU A 136 18.69 0.02 9.42
CA LEU A 136 17.51 0.87 9.25
C LEU A 136 17.01 0.77 7.81
N LEU A 137 15.69 0.85 7.64
CA LEU A 137 15.06 1.07 6.35
C LEU A 137 14.73 2.56 6.23
N LEU A 138 15.19 3.20 5.16
CA LEU A 138 14.93 4.59 4.86
C LEU A 138 14.07 4.66 3.59
N ARG A 139 12.86 5.20 3.72
CA ARG A 139 11.97 5.48 2.57
C ARG A 139 11.92 6.98 2.32
N VAL A 140 12.18 7.40 1.09
CA VAL A 140 12.13 8.79 0.63
C VAL A 140 11.07 8.91 -0.46
N TYR A 141 10.12 9.82 -0.26
CA TYR A 141 8.97 10.02 -1.16
C TYR A 141 9.40 10.65 -2.50
N GLY A 142 8.88 10.12 -3.61
CA GLY A 142 9.06 10.69 -4.96
C GLY A 142 8.29 12.01 -5.18
N LYS A 143 8.66 12.76 -6.22
CA LYS A 143 8.14 14.11 -6.48
C LYS A 143 6.68 14.18 -6.99
N ASN A 144 6.06 13.09 -7.47
CA ASN A 144 4.78 13.14 -8.20
C ASN A 144 3.77 12.02 -7.84
N VAL A 145 3.39 11.81 -6.58
CA VAL A 145 2.46 10.70 -6.20
C VAL A 145 1.23 11.17 -5.42
N ASP A 146 0.96 12.48 -5.37
CA ASP A 146 -0.12 13.03 -4.53
C ASP A 146 -1.55 12.86 -5.11
N GLU A 147 -1.70 12.35 -6.34
CA GLU A 147 -3.03 12.20 -6.98
C GLU A 147 -3.73 10.86 -6.65
N LEU A 148 -2.98 9.80 -6.40
CA LEU A 148 -3.48 8.44 -6.14
C LEU A 148 -3.54 8.10 -4.64
N ILE A 149 -2.57 8.56 -3.85
CA ILE A 149 -2.37 8.13 -2.46
C ILE A 149 -2.37 9.32 -1.49
N ASP A 150 -3.19 9.23 -0.45
CA ASP A 150 -3.21 10.19 0.65
C ASP A 150 -2.09 9.85 1.66
N ARG A 151 -0.96 10.54 1.52
CA ARG A 151 0.24 10.36 2.36
C ARG A 151 -0.01 10.60 3.84
N ASP A 152 -0.90 11.54 4.17
CA ASP A 152 -1.22 11.83 5.56
C ASP A 152 -2.04 10.67 6.16
N SER A 153 -2.98 10.11 5.40
CA SER A 153 -3.71 8.90 5.79
C SER A 153 -2.79 7.67 5.92
N GLU A 154 -1.88 7.46 4.96
CA GLU A 154 -0.88 6.37 5.02
C GLU A 154 -0.03 6.49 6.29
N LEU A 155 0.49 7.69 6.57
CA LEU A 155 1.30 7.94 7.75
C LEU A 155 0.54 7.65 9.04
N MET A 156 -0.71 8.10 9.15
CA MET A 156 -1.57 7.83 10.31
C MET A 156 -1.83 6.34 10.49
N THR A 157 -2.05 5.61 9.39
CA THR A 157 -2.16 4.15 9.38
C THR A 157 -0.88 3.48 9.89
N LEU A 158 0.28 3.86 9.37
CA LEU A 158 1.57 3.29 9.79
C LEU A 158 1.87 3.54 11.27
N ILE A 159 1.53 4.72 11.78
CA ILE A 159 1.67 5.04 13.20
C ILE A 159 0.79 4.11 14.05
N LYS A 160 -0.48 3.94 13.68
CA LYS A 160 -1.44 3.06 14.35
C LYS A 160 -0.95 1.61 14.38
N LEU A 161 -0.45 1.10 13.26
CA LEU A 161 0.05 -0.26 13.13
C LEU A 161 1.34 -0.49 13.94
N SER A 162 2.26 0.47 13.90
CA SER A 162 3.50 0.40 14.67
C SER A 162 3.25 0.34 16.18
N GLN A 163 2.18 0.97 16.69
CA GLN A 163 1.79 0.89 18.10
C GLN A 163 1.27 -0.50 18.50
N LYS A 164 0.53 -1.15 17.61
CA LYS A 164 -0.01 -2.51 17.79
C LYS A 164 1.02 -3.62 17.46
N ARG A 165 2.26 -3.25 17.08
CA ARG A 165 3.35 -4.16 16.66
C ARG A 165 2.96 -5.01 15.43
N ILE A 166 2.22 -4.40 14.51
CA ILE A 166 1.89 -4.98 13.22
C ILE A 166 2.77 -4.29 12.18
N GLY A 167 3.48 -5.08 11.37
CA GLY A 167 4.45 -4.57 10.40
C GLY A 167 5.76 -4.05 11.03
N PRO A 168 6.63 -3.44 10.22
CA PRO A 168 7.85 -2.78 10.66
C PRO A 168 7.57 -1.64 11.63
N ARG A 169 8.43 -1.47 12.64
CA ARG A 169 8.31 -0.33 13.57
C ARG A 169 8.71 0.98 12.91
N LEU A 170 7.88 2.01 13.05
CA LEU A 170 8.22 3.37 12.63
C LEU A 170 9.18 4.01 13.66
N LEU A 171 10.36 4.41 13.20
CA LEU A 171 11.45 4.91 14.06
C LEU A 171 11.57 6.43 14.06
N GLY A 172 11.18 7.09 12.98
CA GLY A 172 11.12 8.55 12.90
C GLY A 172 10.63 9.05 11.55
N ILE A 173 10.05 10.25 11.55
CA ILE A 173 9.39 10.84 10.37
C ILE A 173 10.06 12.17 10.03
N PHE A 174 10.27 12.44 8.75
CA PHE A 174 10.73 13.73 8.26
C PHE A 174 9.90 14.20 7.06
N THR A 175 10.13 15.40 6.55
CA THR A 175 9.21 16.09 5.64
C THR A 175 8.93 15.31 4.35
N ASN A 176 9.93 14.61 3.81
CA ASN A 176 9.80 13.85 2.56
C ASN A 176 10.17 12.37 2.73
N GLY A 177 9.99 11.80 3.92
CA GLY A 177 10.27 10.39 4.14
C GLY A 177 10.24 9.95 5.58
N ARG A 178 10.70 8.72 5.82
CA ARG A 178 10.62 8.06 7.12
C ARG A 178 11.72 7.03 7.31
N PHE A 179 12.08 6.81 8.58
CA PHE A 179 12.91 5.69 9.02
C PHE A 179 12.03 4.62 9.65
N GLU A 180 12.22 3.39 9.20
CA GLU A 180 11.55 2.20 9.69
C GLU A 180 12.58 1.17 10.17
N GLN A 181 12.12 0.23 10.98
CA GLN A 181 12.89 -0.95 11.32
C GLN A 181 13.17 -1.77 10.07
N PHE A 182 14.44 -2.06 9.78
CA PHE A 182 14.77 -3.08 8.81
C PHE A 182 14.52 -4.48 9.42
N LEU A 183 13.80 -5.33 8.69
CA LEU A 183 13.49 -6.69 9.11
C LEU A 183 14.58 -7.64 8.61
N GLU A 184 15.59 -7.90 9.45
CA GLU A 184 16.68 -8.82 9.10
C GLU A 184 16.18 -10.25 8.92
N GLY A 185 16.67 -10.92 7.88
CA GLY A 185 16.31 -12.31 7.55
C GLY A 185 14.96 -12.47 6.86
N PHE A 186 14.18 -11.40 6.68
CA PHE A 186 12.88 -11.46 6.00
C PHE A 186 13.02 -11.26 4.49
N VAL A 187 12.34 -12.10 3.72
CA VAL A 187 12.31 -12.08 2.24
C VAL A 187 10.87 -12.10 1.74
N THR A 188 10.60 -11.46 0.61
CA THR A 188 9.28 -11.50 -0.03
C THR A 188 8.90 -12.92 -0.41
N LEU A 189 7.64 -13.28 -0.20
CA LEU A 189 7.09 -14.50 -0.74
C LEU A 189 7.09 -14.44 -2.27
N THR A 190 7.13 -15.62 -2.88
CA THR A 190 6.94 -15.81 -4.32
C THR A 190 5.49 -16.17 -4.64
N LYS A 191 5.12 -16.05 -5.92
CA LYS A 191 3.79 -16.46 -6.43
C LYS A 191 3.44 -17.92 -6.11
N ASP A 192 4.44 -18.79 -5.97
CA ASP A 192 4.22 -20.21 -5.68
C ASP A 192 4.10 -20.45 -4.17
N GLN A 193 4.88 -19.73 -3.35
CA GLN A 193 4.84 -19.88 -1.89
C GLN A 193 3.54 -19.39 -1.26
N ILE A 194 2.87 -18.37 -1.81
CA ILE A 194 1.55 -17.95 -1.31
C ILE A 194 0.49 -19.04 -1.46
N ARG A 195 0.74 -20.04 -2.33
CA ARG A 195 -0.13 -21.19 -2.58
C ARG A 195 0.15 -22.37 -1.69
N ASP A 196 1.29 -22.38 -0.99
CA ASP A 196 1.63 -23.47 -0.08
C ASP A 196 0.55 -23.62 1.00
N GLN A 197 0.14 -24.85 1.26
CA GLN A 197 -0.98 -25.14 2.15
C GLN A 197 -0.76 -24.58 3.56
N VAL A 198 0.47 -24.66 4.08
CA VAL A 198 0.82 -24.25 5.45
C VAL A 198 1.02 -22.74 5.52
N ILE A 199 1.73 -22.16 4.56
CA ILE A 199 1.92 -20.70 4.47
C ILE A 199 0.56 -20.01 4.28
N SER A 200 -0.33 -20.55 3.44
CA SER A 200 -1.68 -20.06 3.22
C SER A 200 -2.49 -19.97 4.53
N GLN A 201 -2.42 -20.98 5.39
CA GLN A 201 -3.06 -20.93 6.72
C GLN A 201 -2.46 -19.85 7.61
N MET A 202 -1.13 -19.69 7.57
CA MET A 202 -0.44 -18.65 8.32
C MET A 202 -0.84 -17.25 7.86
N ILE A 203 -0.95 -17.02 6.54
CA ILE A 203 -1.45 -15.77 5.95
C ILE A 203 -2.87 -15.49 6.46
N GLY A 204 -3.76 -16.49 6.45
CA GLY A 204 -5.12 -16.36 6.99
C GLY A 204 -5.14 -15.86 8.44
N ARG A 205 -4.31 -16.42 9.31
CA ARG A 205 -4.19 -15.96 10.71
C ARG A 205 -3.64 -14.54 10.83
N ARG A 206 -2.65 -14.17 10.00
CA ARG A 206 -2.09 -12.80 9.99
C ARG A 206 -3.09 -11.77 9.47
N MET A 207 -3.92 -12.11 8.50
CA MET A 207 -5.03 -11.25 8.06
C MET A 207 -6.09 -11.13 9.16
N LYS A 208 -6.42 -12.21 9.86
CA LYS A 208 -7.34 -12.18 11.01
C LYS A 208 -6.83 -11.25 12.13
N ASP A 209 -5.53 -11.30 12.44
CA ASP A 209 -4.87 -10.36 13.35
C ASP A 209 -5.09 -8.92 12.92
N LEU A 210 -4.85 -8.60 11.65
CA LEU A 210 -5.02 -7.26 11.11
C LEU A 210 -6.48 -6.80 11.25
N HIS A 211 -7.43 -7.65 10.85
CA HIS A 211 -8.85 -7.32 10.82
C HIS A 211 -9.46 -7.07 12.21
N TYR A 212 -9.02 -7.81 13.23
CA TYR A 212 -9.67 -7.79 14.56
C TYR A 212 -8.84 -7.15 15.68
N LYS A 213 -7.51 -7.08 15.56
CA LYS A 213 -6.66 -6.43 16.58
C LYS A 213 -6.43 -4.94 16.32
N VAL A 214 -6.73 -4.48 15.10
CA VAL A 214 -6.70 -3.06 14.73
C VAL A 214 -8.10 -2.48 14.79
N GLU A 215 -8.36 -1.68 15.82
CA GLU A 215 -9.64 -1.01 16.01
C GLU A 215 -9.84 0.09 14.97
N LEU A 216 -11.05 0.21 14.42
CA LEU A 216 -11.41 1.33 13.55
C LEU A 216 -11.67 2.59 14.39
N THR A 217 -11.32 3.75 13.85
CA THR A 217 -11.73 5.03 14.43
C THR A 217 -13.24 5.22 14.26
N LYS A 218 -13.82 6.16 15.01
CA LYS A 218 -15.24 6.51 14.86
C LYS A 218 -15.56 7.01 13.45
N GLU A 219 -14.64 7.74 12.84
CA GLU A 219 -14.80 8.26 11.48
C GLU A 219 -14.77 7.12 10.45
N GLU A 220 -13.82 6.19 10.58
CA GLU A 220 -13.71 5.00 9.73
C GLU A 220 -14.97 4.11 9.82
N SER A 221 -15.54 3.97 11.02
CA SER A 221 -16.70 3.11 11.29
C SER A 221 -18.02 3.71 10.81
N ASN A 222 -18.07 5.05 10.69
CA ASN A 222 -19.25 5.80 10.23
C ASN A 222 -19.25 6.04 8.72
N SER A 223 -18.26 5.53 7.98
CA SER A 223 -18.21 5.66 6.52
C SER A 223 -19.45 5.00 5.88
N PRO A 224 -20.17 5.68 4.96
CA PRO A 224 -21.38 5.12 4.36
C PRO A 224 -21.08 3.92 3.46
N VAL A 225 -19.88 3.85 2.89
CA VAL A 225 -19.41 2.76 2.03
C VAL A 225 -18.01 2.32 2.46
N PRO A 226 -17.62 1.06 2.22
CA PRO A 226 -16.27 0.60 2.48
C PRO A 226 -15.25 1.30 1.58
N THR A 227 -13.99 1.28 2.00
CA THR A 227 -12.87 1.96 1.32
C THR A 227 -12.76 1.59 -0.16
N CYS A 228 -12.92 0.31 -0.51
CA CYS A 228 -12.86 -0.13 -1.91
C CYS A 228 -13.92 0.56 -2.78
N TRP A 229 -15.19 0.59 -2.35
CA TRP A 229 -16.27 1.19 -3.13
C TRP A 229 -16.20 2.71 -3.17
N ARG A 230 -15.71 3.36 -2.11
CA ARG A 230 -15.40 4.79 -2.14
C ARG A 230 -14.37 5.13 -3.22
N LEU A 231 -13.33 4.29 -3.37
CA LEU A 231 -12.29 4.46 -4.38
C LEU A 231 -12.80 4.08 -5.78
N ILE A 232 -13.55 2.99 -5.95
CA ILE A 232 -14.18 2.61 -7.22
C ILE A 232 -15.05 3.75 -7.75
N GLU A 233 -15.92 4.34 -6.92
CA GLU A 233 -16.78 5.45 -7.33
C GLU A 233 -15.98 6.71 -7.70
N LYS A 234 -14.94 7.03 -6.91
CA LYS A 234 -14.02 8.14 -7.20
C LYS A 234 -13.33 7.92 -8.56
N TRP A 235 -12.77 6.72 -8.77
CA TRP A 235 -12.00 6.37 -9.96
C TRP A 235 -12.88 6.25 -11.21
N LEU A 236 -14.10 5.73 -11.12
CA LEU A 236 -15.06 5.74 -12.22
C LEU A 236 -15.35 7.17 -12.70
N LYS A 237 -15.58 8.09 -11.74
CA LYS A 237 -15.84 9.49 -12.05
C LYS A 237 -14.62 10.15 -12.70
N ILE A 238 -13.44 9.98 -12.11
CA ILE A 238 -12.18 10.52 -12.66
C ILE A 238 -11.93 9.98 -14.06
N PHE A 239 -12.07 8.66 -14.26
CA PHE A 239 -11.87 8.05 -15.56
C PHE A 239 -12.81 8.64 -16.61
N GLU A 240 -14.11 8.73 -16.29
CA GLU A 240 -15.11 9.30 -17.19
C GLU A 240 -14.83 10.76 -17.56
N THR A 241 -14.42 11.59 -16.60
CA THR A 241 -14.26 13.04 -16.82
C THR A 241 -12.89 13.45 -17.37
N GLU A 242 -11.82 12.76 -16.96
CA GLU A 242 -10.44 13.20 -17.20
C GLU A 242 -9.69 12.27 -18.16
N TYR A 243 -9.93 10.96 -18.12
CA TYR A 243 -9.12 9.98 -18.87
C TYR A 243 -9.79 9.51 -20.17
N LYS A 244 -11.09 9.21 -20.13
CA LYS A 244 -11.90 8.74 -21.26
C LYS A 244 -11.68 9.60 -22.53
N PRO A 245 -11.72 10.95 -22.46
CA PRO A 245 -11.45 11.78 -23.64
C PRO A 245 -10.03 11.61 -24.21
N GLY A 246 -9.04 11.28 -23.38
CA GLY A 246 -7.66 11.01 -23.81
C GLY A 246 -7.55 9.70 -24.57
N TYR A 247 -8.15 8.62 -24.03
CA TYR A 247 -8.21 7.32 -24.69
C TYR A 247 -8.91 7.38 -26.05
N GLU A 248 -10.05 8.06 -26.13
CA GLU A 248 -10.79 8.24 -27.38
C GLU A 248 -9.98 9.02 -28.43
N LYS A 249 -9.27 10.08 -28.01
CA LYS A 249 -8.38 10.84 -28.91
C LYS A 249 -7.18 10.01 -29.40
N ALA A 250 -6.72 9.07 -28.60
CA ALA A 250 -5.64 8.16 -28.97
C ALA A 250 -6.10 7.02 -29.88
N GLY A 251 -7.40 6.93 -30.20
CA GLY A 251 -7.96 5.86 -31.02
C GLY A 251 -7.97 4.51 -30.30
N VAL A 252 -8.03 4.52 -28.96
CA VAL A 252 -8.23 3.30 -28.18
C VAL A 252 -9.72 3.00 -28.11
N GLU A 253 -10.11 1.86 -28.66
CA GLU A 253 -11.47 1.35 -28.55
C GLU A 253 -11.70 0.85 -27.12
N LEU A 254 -12.52 1.56 -26.35
CA LEU A 254 -12.76 1.24 -24.93
C LEU A 254 -13.45 -0.11 -24.77
N GLU A 255 -14.17 -0.56 -25.78
CA GLU A 255 -14.77 -1.88 -25.87
C GLU A 255 -13.71 -2.99 -25.79
N ASP A 256 -12.50 -2.75 -26.30
CA ASP A 256 -11.39 -3.73 -26.18
C ASP A 256 -10.87 -3.83 -24.73
N ILE A 257 -11.17 -2.85 -23.89
CA ILE A 257 -10.84 -2.86 -22.45
C ILE A 257 -12.02 -3.43 -21.65
N PHE A 258 -13.22 -2.87 -21.85
CA PHE A 258 -14.39 -3.14 -21.03
C PHE A 258 -15.27 -4.30 -21.54
N MET A 259 -14.99 -4.83 -22.74
CA MET A 259 -15.81 -5.82 -23.48
C MET A 259 -17.22 -5.31 -23.85
N MET A 260 -17.51 -4.05 -23.56
CA MET A 260 -18.75 -3.32 -23.84
C MET A 260 -18.45 -1.81 -23.79
N ASP A 261 -19.41 -0.99 -24.19
CA ASP A 261 -19.26 0.46 -24.05
C ASP A 261 -19.13 0.88 -22.57
N PHE A 262 -18.41 1.96 -22.30
CA PHE A 262 -18.15 2.42 -20.94
C PHE A 262 -19.42 2.72 -20.13
N ASP A 263 -20.49 3.23 -20.76
CA ASP A 263 -21.74 3.55 -20.06
C ASP A 263 -22.46 2.28 -19.62
N SER A 264 -22.48 1.24 -20.45
CA SER A 264 -22.98 -0.09 -20.12
C SER A 264 -22.15 -0.73 -19.00
N PHE A 265 -20.82 -0.65 -19.08
CA PHE A 265 -19.94 -1.14 -18.02
C PHE A 265 -20.19 -0.43 -16.69
N LYS A 266 -20.27 0.90 -16.69
CA LYS A 266 -20.58 1.70 -15.50
C LYS A 266 -21.94 1.32 -14.90
N LYS A 267 -22.98 1.14 -15.72
CA LYS A 267 -24.29 0.66 -15.26
C LYS A 267 -24.20 -0.74 -14.64
N LEU A 268 -23.42 -1.64 -15.25
CA LEU A 268 -23.19 -2.98 -14.72
C LEU A 268 -22.51 -2.93 -13.34
N VAL A 269 -21.49 -2.08 -13.17
CA VAL A 269 -20.78 -1.91 -11.89
C VAL A 269 -21.74 -1.48 -10.78
N PHE A 270 -22.61 -0.49 -11.02
CA PHE A 270 -23.60 -0.07 -10.02
C PHE A 270 -24.69 -1.12 -9.79
N LYS A 271 -25.15 -1.82 -10.84
CA LYS A 271 -26.07 -2.96 -10.69
C LYS A 271 -25.47 -4.06 -9.81
N TYR A 272 -24.18 -4.36 -10.00
CA TYR A 272 -23.45 -5.31 -9.17
C TYR A 272 -23.28 -4.82 -7.73
N LYS A 273 -22.99 -3.52 -7.52
CA LYS A 273 -22.93 -2.91 -6.19
C LYS A 273 -24.24 -3.13 -5.43
N ASP A 274 -25.37 -2.78 -6.05
CA ASP A 274 -26.68 -2.89 -5.43
C ASP A 274 -27.02 -4.35 -5.11
N TRP A 275 -26.74 -5.27 -6.05
CA TRP A 275 -26.89 -6.71 -5.83
C TRP A 275 -26.04 -7.24 -4.68
N LEU A 276 -24.79 -6.79 -4.57
CA LEU A 276 -23.86 -7.21 -3.52
C LEU A 276 -24.33 -6.67 -2.16
N PHE A 277 -24.69 -5.39 -2.08
CA PHE A 277 -25.06 -4.75 -0.82
C PHE A 277 -26.41 -5.26 -0.31
N ASP A 278 -27.33 -5.63 -1.19
CA ASP A 278 -28.59 -6.29 -0.81
C ASP A 278 -28.38 -7.66 -0.15
N LYS A 279 -27.20 -8.29 -0.28
CA LYS A 279 -26.90 -9.52 0.47
C LYS A 279 -26.78 -9.30 1.99
N TYR A 280 -26.60 -8.06 2.44
CA TYR A 280 -26.33 -7.72 3.83
C TYR A 280 -27.50 -7.00 4.49
N LYS A 281 -27.64 -7.10 5.82
CA LYS A 281 -28.65 -6.33 6.56
C LYS A 281 -28.31 -4.83 6.46
N GLU A 282 -29.30 -4.02 6.07
CA GLU A 282 -29.15 -2.56 5.96
C GLU A 282 -28.78 -1.94 7.31
N ASP A 283 -29.50 -2.35 8.36
CA ASP A 283 -29.18 -2.00 9.73
C ASP A 283 -27.84 -2.64 10.12
N GLY A 284 -26.84 -1.77 10.36
CA GLY A 284 -25.51 -2.19 10.75
C GLY A 284 -24.63 -2.67 9.59
N PHE A 285 -24.84 -2.24 8.34
CA PHE A 285 -23.93 -2.56 7.23
C PHE A 285 -22.45 -2.26 7.54
N SER A 286 -22.18 -1.12 8.18
CA SER A 286 -20.83 -0.74 8.59
C SER A 286 -20.23 -1.58 9.74
N SER A 287 -21.05 -2.38 10.44
CA SER A 287 -20.55 -3.31 11.47
C SER A 287 -19.67 -4.43 10.90
N ASN A 288 -19.80 -4.69 9.59
CA ASN A 288 -18.94 -5.62 8.87
C ASN A 288 -17.54 -5.07 8.60
N TYR A 289 -17.32 -3.77 8.76
CA TYR A 289 -16.03 -3.17 8.45
C TYR A 289 -14.98 -3.63 9.45
N LYS A 290 -13.82 -3.99 8.90
CA LYS A 290 -12.59 -4.27 9.61
C LYS A 290 -11.46 -3.47 8.97
N PHE A 291 -10.38 -3.28 9.71
CA PHE A 291 -9.19 -2.68 9.14
C PHE A 291 -8.52 -3.71 8.21
N CYS A 292 -8.62 -3.49 6.90
CA CYS A 292 -8.13 -4.40 5.88
C CYS A 292 -6.88 -3.84 5.21
N HIS A 293 -6.02 -4.73 4.71
CA HIS A 293 -4.81 -4.37 3.97
C HIS A 293 -5.15 -3.86 2.58
N ASN A 294 -6.06 -4.56 1.89
CA ASN A 294 -6.54 -4.35 0.52
C ASN A 294 -5.53 -4.62 -0.61
N ASP A 295 -4.24 -4.83 -0.31
CA ASP A 295 -3.21 -5.16 -1.31
C ASP A 295 -2.27 -6.31 -0.87
N THR A 296 -2.83 -7.48 -0.57
CA THR A 296 -2.12 -8.66 -0.04
C THR A 296 -1.42 -9.51 -1.12
N GLN A 297 -0.72 -8.86 -2.05
CA GLN A 297 0.13 -9.52 -3.04
C GLN A 297 1.40 -10.13 -2.43
N TYR A 298 2.02 -11.09 -3.13
CA TYR A 298 3.19 -11.80 -2.61
C TYR A 298 4.40 -10.88 -2.32
N GLY A 299 4.52 -9.75 -3.02
CA GLY A 299 5.53 -8.72 -2.76
C GLY A 299 5.37 -8.01 -1.41
N ASN A 300 4.15 -8.01 -0.85
CA ASN A 300 3.81 -7.36 0.42
C ASN A 300 3.81 -8.33 1.62
N LEU A 301 4.20 -9.59 1.39
CA LEU A 301 4.26 -10.63 2.40
C LEU A 301 5.71 -11.07 2.59
N LEU A 302 6.26 -10.81 3.77
CA LEU A 302 7.63 -11.16 4.12
C LEU A 302 7.69 -12.38 5.03
N LEU A 303 8.46 -13.39 4.64
CA LEU A 303 8.72 -14.58 5.43
C LEU A 303 10.18 -14.59 5.91
N HIS A 304 10.40 -14.95 7.17
CA HIS A 304 11.75 -15.12 7.69
C HIS A 304 12.43 -16.33 7.03
N ASN A 305 13.64 -16.15 6.51
CA ASN A 305 14.38 -17.14 5.71
C ASN A 305 14.76 -18.41 6.46
N SER A 306 14.70 -18.40 7.79
CA SER A 306 14.95 -19.57 8.62
C SER A 306 13.69 -20.36 8.98
N PHE A 307 12.52 -19.96 8.46
CA PHE A 307 11.26 -20.61 8.78
C PHE A 307 11.00 -21.75 7.80
N GLU A 308 10.79 -22.94 8.35
CA GLU A 308 10.38 -24.13 7.60
C GLU A 308 8.90 -24.45 7.90
N PRO A 309 8.03 -24.61 6.88
CA PRO A 309 6.60 -24.88 7.07
C PRO A 309 6.29 -26.10 7.96
N GLU A 310 7.13 -27.14 7.92
CA GLU A 310 6.96 -28.37 8.69
C GLU A 310 6.97 -28.12 10.20
N GLU A 311 7.62 -27.04 10.67
CA GLU A 311 7.72 -26.71 12.11
C GLU A 311 6.36 -26.44 12.78
N ILE A 312 5.34 -26.07 11.99
CA ILE A 312 4.01 -25.75 12.52
C ILE A 312 2.94 -26.77 12.16
N VAL A 313 3.27 -27.82 11.41
CA VAL A 313 2.29 -28.87 11.07
C VAL A 313 1.96 -29.67 12.33
N ILE A 314 0.68 -29.86 12.60
CA ILE A 314 0.18 -30.68 13.71
C ILE A 314 -0.23 -32.05 13.14
N ASP A 315 0.56 -33.07 13.45
CA ASP A 315 0.21 -34.45 13.12
C ASP A 315 -1.09 -34.84 13.84
N THR A 316 -2.14 -35.07 13.07
CA THR A 316 -3.41 -35.58 13.60
C THR A 316 -3.32 -37.10 13.64
N PRO A 317 -3.46 -37.77 14.81
CA PRO A 317 -3.38 -39.22 14.87
C PRO A 317 -4.48 -39.86 14.02
N LEU A 318 -4.09 -40.82 13.16
CA LEU A 318 -5.00 -41.66 12.38
C LEU A 318 -5.83 -42.52 13.35
N GLY A 319 -6.97 -41.99 13.81
CA GLY A 319 -7.67 -42.55 14.96
C GLY A 319 -9.14 -42.18 15.03
N SER A 320 -9.87 -42.26 13.92
CA SER A 320 -11.30 -42.64 13.92
C SER A 320 -11.80 -42.78 12.47
N SER A 321 -12.59 -43.82 12.26
CA SER A 321 -13.05 -44.33 10.97
C SER A 321 -13.67 -43.28 10.04
N THR A 322 -13.28 -43.30 8.77
CA THR A 322 -14.19 -43.48 7.62
C THR A 322 -13.36 -43.64 6.34
N ASN A 323 -13.76 -44.56 5.47
CA ASN A 323 -13.20 -44.75 4.14
C ASN A 323 -13.52 -43.53 3.26
N LEU A 324 -12.79 -42.43 3.41
CA LEU A 324 -12.76 -41.32 2.47
C LEU A 324 -11.36 -41.29 1.82
N PRO A 325 -11.27 -41.23 0.48
CA PRO A 325 -9.98 -41.06 -0.17
C PRO A 325 -9.44 -39.64 0.10
N GLU A 326 -8.13 -39.56 0.32
CA GLU A 326 -7.19 -38.45 0.08
C GLU A 326 -7.64 -36.96 0.21
N VAL A 327 -6.74 -36.16 0.82
CA VAL A 327 -6.75 -34.69 0.99
C VAL A 327 -7.47 -34.13 2.22
N ALA A 328 -7.10 -34.59 3.41
CA ALA A 328 -7.44 -33.87 4.64
C ALA A 328 -6.65 -32.54 4.74
N ILE A 329 -7.34 -31.44 5.05
CA ILE A 329 -6.70 -30.15 5.39
C ILE A 329 -5.80 -30.37 6.61
N LYS A 330 -4.48 -30.16 6.47
CA LYS A 330 -3.53 -30.25 7.58
C LYS A 330 -3.87 -29.17 8.61
N SER A 331 -3.79 -29.50 9.90
CA SER A 331 -3.91 -28.47 10.95
C SER A 331 -2.53 -27.90 11.26
N THR A 332 -2.45 -26.59 11.52
CA THR A 332 -1.18 -25.91 11.83
C THR A 332 -1.26 -25.12 13.13
N SER A 333 -0.12 -24.98 13.83
CA SER A 333 0.02 -24.16 15.03
C SER A 333 0.32 -22.70 14.67
N ASN A 334 -0.14 -21.76 15.50
CA ASN A 334 0.11 -20.33 15.36
C ASN A 334 1.41 -19.82 16.04
N LYS A 335 2.19 -20.72 16.67
CA LYS A 335 3.37 -20.35 17.49
C LYS A 335 4.46 -19.60 16.74
N LYS A 336 4.55 -19.79 15.42
CA LYS A 336 5.58 -19.22 14.54
C LYS A 336 5.01 -18.20 13.55
N ASP A 337 3.76 -17.77 13.72
CA ASP A 337 3.11 -16.80 12.84
C ASP A 337 3.85 -15.44 12.79
N SER A 338 4.66 -15.12 13.81
CA SER A 338 5.52 -13.93 13.82
C SER A 338 6.64 -13.96 12.78
N ASN A 339 6.92 -15.11 12.14
CA ASN A 339 7.84 -15.20 11.02
C ASN A 339 7.23 -14.71 9.71
N LEU A 340 5.93 -14.38 9.69
CA LEU A 340 5.24 -13.75 8.57
C LEU A 340 4.85 -12.32 8.93
N VAL A 341 5.36 -11.37 8.16
CA VAL A 341 5.11 -9.94 8.32
C VAL A 341 4.48 -9.38 7.06
N VAL A 342 3.38 -8.66 7.23
CA VAL A 342 2.72 -7.91 6.16
C VAL A 342 3.32 -6.49 6.14
N ILE A 343 3.59 -5.97 4.95
CA ILE A 343 4.15 -4.63 4.70
C ILE A 343 3.32 -3.89 3.65
N ASP A 344 3.59 -2.59 3.49
CA ASP A 344 2.99 -1.71 2.47
C ASP A 344 1.47 -1.51 2.59
N PHE A 345 1.07 -0.77 3.63
CA PHE A 345 -0.34 -0.51 3.98
C PHE A 345 -0.95 0.68 3.23
N GLU A 346 -0.51 0.94 2.00
CA GLU A 346 -0.86 2.13 1.21
C GLU A 346 -2.36 2.20 0.88
N TYR A 347 -2.98 1.05 0.58
CA TYR A 347 -4.40 0.94 0.27
C TYR A 347 -5.27 0.55 1.48
N SER A 348 -4.68 0.46 2.67
CA SER A 348 -5.36 -0.06 3.85
C SER A 348 -6.43 0.87 4.39
N GLY A 349 -7.48 0.31 4.98
CA GLY A 349 -8.58 1.09 5.53
C GLY A 349 -9.80 0.24 5.90
N PRO A 350 -10.89 0.88 6.37
CA PRO A 350 -12.14 0.18 6.71
C PRO A 350 -12.74 -0.47 5.45
N ASN A 351 -12.80 -1.81 5.45
CA ASN A 351 -13.34 -2.59 4.34
C ASN A 351 -13.92 -3.93 4.85
N PHE A 352 -14.52 -4.73 3.96
CA PHE A 352 -14.98 -6.08 4.28
C PHE A 352 -13.80 -7.06 4.28
N PRO A 353 -13.68 -7.93 5.31
CA PRO A 353 -12.69 -9.02 5.30
C PRO A 353 -12.75 -9.90 4.04
N ALA A 354 -13.95 -10.17 3.52
CA ALA A 354 -14.12 -10.96 2.30
C ALA A 354 -13.49 -10.31 1.06
N PHE A 355 -13.52 -8.97 0.97
CA PHE A 355 -12.80 -8.24 -0.08
C PHE A 355 -11.29 -8.47 0.04
N ASP A 356 -10.72 -8.33 1.24
CA ASP A 356 -9.27 -8.46 1.43
C ASP A 356 -8.80 -9.91 1.20
N ILE A 357 -9.60 -10.90 1.62
CA ILE A 357 -9.31 -12.32 1.40
C ILE A 357 -9.38 -12.65 -0.09
N VAL A 358 -10.42 -12.20 -0.79
CA VAL A 358 -10.53 -12.49 -2.23
C VAL A 358 -9.54 -11.67 -3.05
N ASN A 359 -9.06 -10.53 -2.53
CA ASN A 359 -7.90 -9.83 -3.05
C ASN A 359 -6.67 -10.74 -3.02
N HIS A 360 -6.36 -11.31 -1.85
CA HIS A 360 -5.25 -12.26 -1.72
C HIS A 360 -5.38 -13.46 -2.68
N PHE A 361 -6.58 -14.04 -2.81
CA PHE A 361 -6.83 -15.14 -3.76
C PHE A 361 -6.68 -14.70 -5.22
N SER A 362 -6.99 -13.44 -5.54
CA SER A 362 -6.84 -12.93 -6.89
C SER A 362 -5.36 -12.81 -7.29
N GLU A 363 -4.47 -12.55 -6.32
CA GLU A 363 -3.02 -12.46 -6.53
C GLU A 363 -2.39 -13.82 -6.88
N TRP A 364 -3.09 -14.94 -6.65
CA TRP A 364 -2.64 -16.26 -7.08
C TRP A 364 -2.68 -16.44 -8.60
N MET A 365 -3.42 -15.58 -9.31
CA MET A 365 -3.55 -15.60 -10.77
C MET A 365 -2.48 -14.74 -11.47
N SER A 366 -1.78 -13.88 -10.74
CA SER A 366 -0.83 -12.91 -11.30
C SER A 366 0.62 -13.42 -11.24
N ASN A 367 1.40 -13.12 -12.29
CA ASN A 367 2.86 -13.29 -12.28
C ASN A 367 3.53 -12.01 -12.80
N TYR A 368 3.74 -11.04 -11.91
CA TYR A 368 4.29 -9.73 -12.28
C TYR A 368 5.74 -9.77 -12.80
N HIS A 369 6.45 -10.89 -12.60
CA HIS A 369 7.81 -11.09 -13.08
C HIS A 369 7.89 -11.88 -14.39
N ASP A 370 6.75 -12.16 -15.04
CA ASP A 370 6.75 -12.77 -16.36
C ASP A 370 7.38 -11.80 -17.39
N PRO A 371 8.45 -12.20 -18.11
CA PRO A 371 9.18 -11.30 -18.99
C PRO A 371 8.39 -10.89 -20.23
N GLU A 372 7.36 -11.65 -20.62
CA GLU A 372 6.56 -11.38 -21.82
C GLU A 372 5.14 -10.94 -21.50
N ARG A 373 4.57 -11.45 -20.39
CA ARG A 373 3.15 -11.32 -20.07
C ARG A 373 2.93 -10.99 -18.59
N SER A 374 3.68 -10.01 -18.07
CA SER A 374 3.54 -9.54 -16.69
C SER A 374 2.12 -9.07 -16.32
N TYR A 375 1.35 -8.62 -17.32
CA TYR A 375 -0.04 -8.18 -17.19
C TYR A 375 -1.07 -9.34 -17.17
N PHE A 376 -0.68 -10.55 -17.57
CA PHE A 376 -1.61 -11.65 -17.80
C PHE A 376 -2.12 -12.24 -16.48
N ILE A 377 -3.43 -12.44 -16.41
CA ILE A 377 -4.12 -13.03 -15.26
C ILE A 377 -4.50 -14.46 -15.61
N ASN A 378 -3.83 -15.46 -15.04
CA ASN A 378 -4.14 -16.85 -15.30
C ASN A 378 -5.29 -17.34 -14.40
N ASP A 379 -6.52 -17.35 -14.92
CA ASP A 379 -7.73 -17.72 -14.17
C ASP A 379 -7.74 -19.18 -13.70
N THR A 380 -7.02 -20.08 -14.39
CA THR A 380 -6.88 -21.47 -13.94
C THR A 380 -6.08 -21.59 -12.64
N MET A 381 -5.36 -20.53 -12.25
CA MET A 381 -4.56 -20.49 -11.03
C MET A 381 -5.34 -19.91 -9.84
N PHE A 382 -6.58 -19.45 -10.00
CA PHE A 382 -7.41 -19.08 -8.86
C PHE A 382 -7.53 -20.28 -7.89
N PRO A 383 -7.45 -20.07 -6.56
CA PRO A 383 -7.46 -21.18 -5.62
C PRO A 383 -8.73 -22.04 -5.79
N THR A 384 -8.53 -23.35 -5.83
CA THR A 384 -9.60 -24.34 -5.82
C THR A 384 -10.46 -24.18 -4.55
N GLN A 385 -11.67 -24.76 -4.55
CA GLN A 385 -12.53 -24.72 -3.37
C GLN A 385 -11.81 -25.25 -2.12
N LEU A 386 -10.99 -26.29 -2.26
CA LEU A 386 -10.26 -26.86 -1.13
C LEU A 386 -9.14 -25.94 -0.61
N GLU A 387 -8.42 -25.26 -1.51
CA GLU A 387 -7.39 -24.27 -1.14
C GLU A 387 -8.02 -23.04 -0.46
N GLN A 388 -9.16 -22.57 -0.95
CA GLN A 388 -9.93 -21.51 -0.31
C GLN A 388 -10.40 -21.91 1.08
N LEU A 389 -10.95 -23.12 1.24
CA LEU A 389 -11.38 -23.64 2.54
C LEU A 389 -10.20 -23.83 3.50
N ASN A 390 -9.03 -24.26 3.02
CA ASN A 390 -7.81 -24.34 3.83
C ASN A 390 -7.46 -22.99 4.47
N PHE A 391 -7.50 -21.91 3.67
CA PHE A 391 -7.26 -20.56 4.15
C PHE A 391 -8.36 -20.06 5.09
N ILE A 392 -9.63 -20.15 4.66
CA ILE A 392 -10.78 -19.62 5.38
C ILE A 392 -10.94 -20.34 6.73
N LYS A 393 -10.76 -21.65 6.78
CA LYS A 393 -10.79 -22.42 8.02
C LYS A 393 -9.77 -21.87 9.03
N ALA A 394 -8.52 -21.69 8.62
CA ALA A 394 -7.49 -21.14 9.49
C ALA A 394 -7.78 -19.69 9.93
N TYR A 395 -8.36 -18.88 9.04
CA TYR A 395 -8.79 -17.51 9.35
C TYR A 395 -9.95 -17.47 10.36
N ILE A 396 -10.97 -18.31 10.20
CA ILE A 396 -12.17 -18.31 11.05
C ILE A 396 -11.87 -18.94 12.42
N GLU A 397 -11.19 -20.09 12.45
CA GLU A 397 -10.85 -20.78 13.70
C GLU A 397 -9.91 -19.96 14.61
N TYR A 398 -9.02 -19.17 14.01
CA TYR A 398 -8.12 -18.32 14.75
C TYR A 398 -8.85 -17.14 15.37
N ASP A 399 -8.84 -17.05 16.70
CA ASP A 399 -9.55 -16.01 17.45
C ASP A 399 -11.03 -15.90 16.99
N PHE A 400 -11.71 -17.04 17.02
CA PHE A 400 -13.09 -17.17 16.52
C PHE A 400 -14.03 -16.17 17.21
N GLN A 401 -14.80 -15.44 16.39
CA GLN A 401 -15.77 -14.43 16.83
C GLN A 401 -17.05 -14.57 16.02
N LEU A 402 -18.19 -14.56 16.71
CA LEU A 402 -19.53 -14.70 16.12
C LEU A 402 -20.37 -13.43 16.38
N PRO A 403 -21.14 -12.93 15.39
CA PRO A 403 -21.10 -13.31 13.97
C PRO A 403 -19.89 -12.70 13.26
N SER A 404 -19.36 -13.39 12.24
CA SER A 404 -18.27 -12.85 11.39
C SER A 404 -18.72 -11.68 10.51
N SER A 405 -19.99 -11.68 10.12
CA SER A 405 -20.65 -10.68 9.27
C SER A 405 -22.17 -10.73 9.46
N ASN A 406 -22.87 -9.69 9.02
CA ASN A 406 -24.33 -9.57 9.07
C ASN A 406 -25.02 -10.07 7.78
N LEU A 407 -24.36 -10.93 6.99
CA LEU A 407 -24.90 -11.50 5.75
C LEU A 407 -26.31 -12.09 5.99
N LYS A 408 -27.26 -11.76 5.12
CA LYS A 408 -28.61 -12.33 5.14
C LYS A 408 -28.52 -13.84 4.87
N SER A 409 -29.08 -14.64 5.75
CA SER A 409 -29.11 -16.11 5.69
C SER A 409 -30.48 -16.61 6.13
N ALA A 410 -30.83 -17.84 5.75
CA ALA A 410 -32.14 -18.40 6.09
C ALA A 410 -32.25 -18.75 7.58
N LYS A 411 -31.12 -19.11 8.22
CA LYS A 411 -31.01 -19.41 9.64
C LYS A 411 -30.67 -18.14 10.44
N SER A 412 -31.45 -17.83 11.47
CA SER A 412 -31.14 -16.70 12.34
C SER A 412 -29.98 -17.01 13.31
N ASP A 413 -29.23 -15.98 13.72
CA ASP A 413 -28.14 -16.09 14.70
C ASP A 413 -28.63 -16.75 16.02
N GLY A 414 -29.90 -16.53 16.38
CA GLY A 414 -30.52 -17.13 17.56
C GLY A 414 -30.85 -18.62 17.41
N GLU A 415 -31.18 -19.09 16.21
CA GLU A 415 -31.40 -20.52 15.93
C GLU A 415 -30.07 -21.30 15.94
N LEU A 416 -28.99 -20.66 15.48
CA LEU A 416 -27.64 -21.22 15.51
C LEU A 416 -27.08 -21.38 16.93
N LEU A 417 -27.61 -20.65 17.93
CA LEU A 417 -27.12 -20.59 19.33
C LEU A 417 -27.88 -21.47 20.35
N ASN A 418 -28.94 -22.19 19.98
CA ASN A 418 -29.81 -22.93 20.93
C ASN A 418 -29.63 -24.49 21.06
N SER A 419 -28.54 -25.14 20.65
CA SER A 419 -28.38 -26.61 20.72
C SER A 419 -27.01 -27.08 21.25
N SER A 420 -26.94 -28.04 22.17
CA SER A 420 -25.75 -28.59 22.88
C SER A 420 -24.39 -28.71 22.12
N ASP A 421 -23.26 -28.76 22.87
CA ASP A 421 -21.81 -28.99 22.56
C ASP A 421 -21.34 -29.44 21.16
N LYS A 422 -22.13 -30.19 20.38
CA LYS A 422 -21.90 -30.38 18.93
C LYS A 422 -22.05 -29.07 18.12
N GLN A 423 -22.50 -27.99 18.77
CA GLN A 423 -22.73 -26.67 18.20
C GLN A 423 -21.50 -25.90 17.77
N ALA A 424 -20.42 -25.92 18.55
CA ALA A 424 -19.29 -25.03 18.29
C ALA A 424 -18.64 -25.37 16.93
N VAL A 425 -18.49 -26.67 16.66
CA VAL A 425 -17.99 -27.16 15.36
C VAL A 425 -18.96 -26.82 14.23
N SER A 426 -20.27 -26.98 14.43
CA SER A 426 -21.26 -26.64 13.38
C SER A 426 -21.36 -25.14 13.12
N ILE A 427 -21.22 -24.30 14.15
CA ILE A 427 -21.19 -22.84 14.01
C ILE A 427 -19.92 -22.42 13.27
N ILE A 428 -18.76 -22.94 13.65
CA ILE A 428 -17.50 -22.64 12.95
C ILE A 428 -17.60 -23.07 11.48
N GLN A 429 -18.12 -24.26 11.21
CA GLN A 429 -18.32 -24.75 9.85
C GLN A 429 -19.27 -23.84 9.06
N TYR A 430 -20.37 -23.41 9.67
CA TYR A 430 -21.30 -22.45 9.09
C TYR A 430 -20.61 -21.11 8.76
N GLU A 431 -19.80 -20.56 9.68
CA GLU A 431 -19.08 -19.31 9.44
C GLU A 431 -17.98 -19.46 8.36
N ILE A 432 -17.38 -20.64 8.22
CA ILE A 432 -16.46 -20.97 7.12
C ILE A 432 -17.20 -20.95 5.78
N GLU A 433 -18.33 -21.64 5.69
CA GLU A 433 -19.16 -21.68 4.48
C GLU A 433 -19.72 -20.29 4.13
N LYS A 434 -20.10 -19.52 5.15
CA LYS A 434 -20.55 -18.14 5.01
C LYS A 434 -19.45 -17.25 4.44
N MET A 435 -18.25 -17.27 5.03
CA MET A 435 -17.10 -16.51 4.54
C MET A 435 -16.71 -16.91 3.11
N PHE A 436 -16.80 -18.21 2.77
CA PHE A 436 -16.56 -18.68 1.41
C PHE A 436 -17.55 -18.06 0.41
N ASN A 437 -18.85 -18.05 0.74
CA ASN A 437 -19.86 -17.38 -0.07
C ASN A 437 -19.60 -15.89 -0.22
N GLU A 438 -19.24 -15.20 0.88
CA GLU A 438 -18.89 -13.78 0.82
C GLU A 438 -17.69 -13.51 -0.09
N CYS A 439 -16.64 -14.35 -0.06
CA CYS A 439 -15.50 -14.21 -0.97
C CYS A 439 -15.94 -14.28 -2.44
N ILE A 440 -16.86 -15.19 -2.79
CA ILE A 440 -17.44 -15.25 -4.15
C ILE A 440 -18.18 -13.96 -4.49
N TYR A 441 -19.00 -13.45 -3.57
CA TYR A 441 -19.79 -12.24 -3.81
C TYR A 441 -18.92 -11.00 -4.01
N TRP A 442 -17.82 -10.86 -3.26
CA TRP A 442 -16.92 -9.71 -3.29
C TRP A 442 -15.86 -9.76 -4.41
N ARG A 443 -15.71 -10.89 -5.12
CA ARG A 443 -14.67 -11.10 -6.13
C ARG A 443 -14.65 -10.03 -7.22
N SER A 444 -15.81 -9.69 -7.78
CA SER A 444 -15.89 -8.68 -8.84
C SER A 444 -15.54 -7.27 -8.33
N SER A 445 -15.81 -6.92 -7.07
CA SER A 445 -15.34 -5.65 -6.49
C SER A 445 -13.82 -5.52 -6.53
N VAL A 446 -13.08 -6.60 -6.24
CA VAL A 446 -11.60 -6.60 -6.32
C VAL A 446 -11.14 -6.39 -7.76
N GLN A 447 -11.75 -7.08 -8.72
CA GLN A 447 -11.35 -6.95 -10.12
C GLN A 447 -11.64 -5.54 -10.67
N ILE A 448 -12.81 -4.97 -10.34
CA ILE A 448 -13.17 -3.59 -10.71
C ILE A 448 -12.18 -2.59 -10.11
N PHE A 449 -11.83 -2.76 -8.83
CA PHE A 449 -10.88 -1.91 -8.12
C PHE A 449 -9.54 -1.85 -8.86
N TRP A 450 -8.92 -3.00 -9.13
CA TRP A 450 -7.61 -3.04 -9.79
C TRP A 450 -7.66 -2.73 -11.28
N ALA A 451 -8.77 -3.02 -11.97
CA ALA A 451 -8.96 -2.62 -13.36
C ALA A 451 -8.95 -1.09 -13.49
N LEU A 452 -9.70 -0.38 -12.65
CA LEU A 452 -9.75 1.08 -12.66
C LEU A 452 -8.42 1.70 -12.23
N TRP A 453 -7.77 1.11 -11.22
CA TRP A 453 -6.42 1.51 -10.83
C TRP A 453 -5.44 1.45 -12.01
N GLY A 454 -5.43 0.34 -12.76
CA GLY A 454 -4.55 0.17 -13.92
C GLY A 454 -4.81 1.22 -15.00
N LEU A 455 -6.06 1.54 -15.28
CA LEU A 455 -6.43 2.55 -16.28
C LEU A 455 -5.99 3.97 -15.90
N ILE A 456 -6.02 4.29 -14.62
CA ILE A 456 -5.55 5.59 -14.10
C ILE A 456 -4.02 5.62 -14.10
N GLN A 457 -3.37 4.53 -13.69
CA GLN A 457 -1.91 4.42 -13.63
C GLN A 457 -1.26 4.54 -15.02
N ASN A 458 -1.92 4.01 -16.06
CA ASN A 458 -1.48 4.20 -17.46
C ASN A 458 -1.41 5.69 -17.88
N GLY A 459 -2.13 6.58 -17.18
CA GLY A 459 -2.22 7.99 -17.51
C GLY A 459 -3.19 8.29 -18.67
N PRO A 460 -3.57 9.56 -18.87
CA PRO A 460 -4.23 9.98 -20.10
C PRO A 460 -3.26 9.81 -21.27
N ILE A 461 -3.68 9.17 -22.35
CA ILE A 461 -2.85 9.06 -23.56
C ILE A 461 -2.78 10.44 -24.23
N GLU A 462 -1.77 11.24 -23.92
CA GLU A 462 -1.50 12.48 -24.65
C GLU A 462 -0.82 12.17 -26.00
N PRO A 463 -1.27 12.78 -27.13
CA PRO A 463 -0.42 12.90 -28.31
C PRO A 463 0.70 13.88 -27.95
N ARG A 464 1.94 13.42 -27.78
CA ARG A 464 3.11 14.24 -27.37
C ARG A 464 3.06 15.63 -28.03
N PRO A 465 2.73 16.70 -27.30
CA PRO A 465 3.04 18.05 -27.74
C PRO A 465 4.52 18.24 -27.42
N GLU A 466 5.34 18.61 -28.41
CA GLU A 466 6.65 19.19 -28.14
C GLU A 466 6.47 20.47 -27.32
N MET A 467 6.50 20.33 -26.00
CA MET A 467 6.44 21.46 -25.08
C MET A 467 7.79 21.54 -24.37
N SER A 468 8.67 22.34 -24.95
CA SER A 468 9.89 22.79 -24.30
C SER A 468 9.54 23.47 -22.97
N ARG A 469 9.74 22.78 -21.85
CA ARG A 469 9.72 23.42 -20.52
C ARG A 469 11.00 24.23 -20.36
N LYS A 470 10.88 25.56 -20.42
CA LYS A 470 11.88 26.47 -19.86
C LYS A 470 11.59 26.62 -18.38
N GLU A 471 12.33 25.92 -17.53
CA GLU A 471 12.40 26.24 -16.10
C GLU A 471 13.50 27.27 -15.89
N SER A 472 13.16 28.39 -15.25
CA SER A 472 14.11 29.37 -14.75
C SER A 472 14.02 29.42 -13.23
N GLU A 473 15.01 28.87 -12.53
CA GLU A 473 15.16 29.03 -11.09
C GLU A 473 16.11 30.20 -10.78
N GLN A 474 15.69 31.15 -9.94
CA GLN A 474 16.54 32.24 -9.46
C GLN A 474 17.32 31.80 -8.20
N GLY A 475 18.64 31.65 -8.33
CA GLY A 475 19.57 31.50 -7.21
C GLY A 475 20.05 32.87 -6.67
N VAL A 476 20.43 32.91 -5.39
CA VAL A 476 20.70 34.13 -4.62
C VAL A 476 22.02 34.86 -4.98
N ASP A 477 22.84 34.40 -5.93
CA ASP A 477 24.04 35.19 -6.31
C ASP A 477 24.56 35.08 -7.76
N SER A 478 23.82 34.50 -8.73
CA SER A 478 24.04 34.68 -10.19
C SER A 478 23.00 33.90 -11.01
N THR A 479 22.57 34.47 -12.15
CA THR A 479 21.65 33.83 -13.13
C THR A 479 22.46 32.96 -14.11
N TYR A 480 22.16 31.67 -14.20
CA TYR A 480 22.65 30.82 -15.29
C TYR A 480 21.51 30.59 -16.30
N ASN A 481 21.76 30.90 -17.57
CA ASN A 481 20.93 30.41 -18.66
C ASN A 481 21.54 29.10 -19.16
N ILE A 482 20.85 27.98 -18.94
CA ILE A 482 21.19 26.72 -19.58
C ILE A 482 20.32 26.60 -20.84
N THR A 483 20.89 26.92 -21.99
CA THR A 483 20.37 26.51 -23.29
C THR A 483 20.97 25.15 -23.62
N VAL A 484 20.17 24.08 -23.51
CA VAL A 484 20.49 22.82 -24.18
C VAL A 484 20.03 22.97 -25.63
N GLU A 485 20.92 23.42 -26.50
CA GLU A 485 20.76 23.22 -27.93
C GLU A 485 21.13 21.76 -28.22
N MET A 486 20.14 20.95 -28.60
CA MET A 486 20.42 19.70 -29.28
C MET A 486 20.85 20.04 -30.71
N GLU A 487 22.14 20.25 -30.93
CA GLU A 487 22.70 20.19 -32.27
C GLU A 487 22.52 18.77 -32.81
N LYS A 488 21.83 18.66 -33.94
CA LYS A 488 21.78 17.44 -34.76
C LYS A 488 23.19 17.09 -35.22
N PHE A 489 23.88 16.21 -34.50
CA PHE A 489 25.02 15.48 -35.05
C PHE A 489 24.51 14.26 -35.80
N GLY A 490 24.83 14.24 -37.10
CA GLY A 490 24.51 13.14 -38.00
C GLY A 490 25.25 11.86 -37.62
N LEU A 491 24.61 10.74 -37.94
CA LEU A 491 25.18 9.40 -37.87
C LEU A 491 26.56 9.34 -38.53
N GLN A 492 27.60 9.08 -37.74
CA GLN A 492 28.62 8.10 -38.11
C GLN A 492 29.49 7.70 -36.91
N ASP A 493 29.51 6.39 -36.68
CA ASP A 493 30.51 5.57 -35.98
C ASP A 493 30.97 6.01 -34.60
N LEU A 494 30.37 5.40 -33.57
CA LEU A 494 31.00 5.14 -32.27
C LEU A 494 30.32 3.91 -31.63
N GLU A 495 30.96 2.75 -31.77
CA GLU A 495 30.71 1.58 -30.91
C GLU A 495 31.02 1.98 -29.45
N ILE A 496 29.98 2.09 -28.63
CA ILE A 496 30.11 2.22 -27.17
C ILE A 496 29.41 1.02 -26.54
N THR A 497 30.25 0.21 -25.88
CA THR A 497 29.91 -0.98 -25.11
C THR A 497 28.75 -0.77 -24.14
N ALA A 498 27.79 -1.69 -24.19
CA ALA A 498 26.68 -1.83 -23.26
C ALA A 498 27.18 -1.88 -21.81
N GLY A 499 26.81 -0.87 -21.03
CA GLY A 499 26.80 -0.88 -19.58
C GLY A 499 25.37 -0.59 -19.14
N ASP A 500 24.76 -1.53 -18.43
CA ASP A 500 23.36 -1.57 -18.03
C ASP A 500 22.89 -0.25 -17.39
N ALA A 501 22.25 0.59 -18.21
CA ALA A 501 21.30 1.56 -17.72
C ALA A 501 20.02 0.78 -17.40
N ILE A 502 19.81 0.44 -16.13
CA ILE A 502 18.54 -0.10 -15.65
C ILE A 502 17.51 1.02 -15.77
N THR A 503 16.81 1.07 -16.90
CA THR A 503 15.54 1.77 -17.03
C THR A 503 14.54 1.10 -16.10
N SER A 504 13.63 1.90 -15.54
CA SER A 504 12.55 1.46 -14.67
C SER A 504 11.78 0.30 -15.33
N SER A 505 11.69 -0.87 -14.69
CA SER A 505 10.88 -2.02 -15.19
C SER A 505 9.38 -1.73 -15.27
N ASP A 506 8.97 -0.58 -14.73
CA ASP A 506 7.59 -0.10 -14.70
C ASP A 506 7.16 0.56 -16.00
N ASP A 507 8.11 1.04 -16.80
CA ASP A 507 7.82 1.66 -18.10
C ASP A 507 7.37 0.60 -19.15
N ASP A 508 7.53 -0.70 -18.84
CA ASP A 508 7.21 -1.83 -19.72
C ASP A 508 5.91 -2.60 -19.30
N PHE A 509 5.21 -2.19 -18.23
CA PHE A 509 3.98 -2.88 -17.80
C PHE A 509 2.76 -2.43 -18.62
N ASP A 510 2.07 -3.38 -19.26
CA ASP A 510 0.88 -3.10 -20.07
C ASP A 510 -0.38 -3.01 -19.21
N TYR A 511 -0.62 -1.81 -18.66
CA TYR A 511 -1.77 -1.52 -17.82
C TYR A 511 -3.12 -1.72 -18.51
N LEU A 512 -3.22 -1.49 -19.82
CA LEU A 512 -4.48 -1.64 -20.55
C LEU A 512 -4.87 -3.10 -20.69
N LYS A 513 -3.92 -3.95 -21.07
CA LYS A 513 -4.15 -5.39 -21.09
C LYS A 513 -4.41 -5.91 -19.68
N TYR A 514 -3.69 -5.44 -18.67
CA TYR A 514 -3.97 -5.81 -17.27
C TYR A 514 -5.43 -5.51 -16.88
N SER A 515 -5.90 -4.28 -17.15
CA SER A 515 -7.27 -3.87 -16.85
C SER A 515 -8.30 -4.70 -17.62
N ASN A 516 -8.06 -4.99 -18.90
CA ASN A 516 -8.90 -5.90 -19.69
C ASN A 516 -8.99 -7.30 -19.04
N GLN A 517 -7.85 -7.87 -18.63
CA GLN A 517 -7.81 -9.21 -18.03
C GLN A 517 -8.58 -9.28 -16.69
N LYS A 518 -8.64 -8.18 -15.94
CA LYS A 518 -9.47 -8.06 -14.72
C LYS A 518 -10.95 -7.92 -15.07
N ILE A 519 -11.29 -7.10 -16.08
CA ILE A 519 -12.68 -6.92 -16.54
C ILE A 519 -13.26 -8.22 -17.12
N ALA A 520 -12.44 -9.04 -17.78
CA ALA A 520 -12.83 -10.37 -18.25
C ALA A 520 -13.47 -11.24 -17.15
N ILE A 521 -12.94 -11.16 -15.92
CA ILE A 521 -13.46 -11.87 -14.75
C ILE A 521 -14.77 -11.22 -14.26
N VAL A 522 -14.84 -9.88 -14.25
CA VAL A 522 -16.07 -9.14 -13.88
C VAL A 522 -17.24 -9.52 -14.79
N VAL A 523 -17.00 -9.61 -16.10
CA VAL A 523 -18.00 -10.02 -17.08
C VAL A 523 -18.43 -11.47 -16.84
N GLY A 524 -17.47 -12.39 -16.62
CA GLY A 524 -17.77 -13.79 -16.32
C GLY A 524 -18.58 -13.99 -15.04
N ASP A 525 -18.24 -13.28 -13.97
CA ASP A 525 -19.00 -13.26 -12.72
C ASP A 525 -20.40 -12.67 -12.92
N SER A 526 -20.50 -11.54 -13.63
CA SER A 526 -21.78 -10.88 -13.90
C SER A 526 -22.74 -11.76 -14.69
N ILE A 527 -22.24 -12.56 -15.64
CA ILE A 527 -23.04 -13.55 -16.36
C ILE A 527 -23.50 -14.65 -15.40
N GLN A 528 -22.60 -15.20 -14.57
CA GLN A 528 -22.93 -16.26 -13.62
C GLN A 528 -23.92 -15.83 -12.53
N PHE A 529 -23.89 -14.55 -12.13
CA PHE A 529 -24.85 -13.97 -11.18
C PHE A 529 -26.15 -13.49 -11.83
N ASN A 530 -26.35 -13.72 -13.14
CA ASN A 530 -27.49 -13.24 -13.92
C ASN A 530 -27.66 -11.70 -13.88
N LEU A 531 -26.55 -10.98 -13.77
CA LEU A 531 -26.51 -9.52 -13.83
C LEU A 531 -26.29 -9.00 -15.25
N LEU A 532 -25.72 -9.83 -16.13
CA LEU A 532 -25.45 -9.53 -17.54
C LEU A 532 -25.85 -10.72 -18.42
N ASP A 533 -26.65 -10.48 -19.46
CA ASP A 533 -26.91 -11.50 -20.48
C ASP A 533 -25.69 -11.62 -21.40
N LYS A 534 -25.20 -12.85 -21.65
CA LYS A 534 -24.02 -13.08 -22.51
C LYS A 534 -24.18 -12.47 -23.92
N ASP A 535 -25.39 -12.47 -24.45
CA ASP A 535 -25.71 -11.93 -25.78
C ASP A 535 -25.56 -10.40 -25.89
N ARG A 536 -25.42 -9.69 -24.76
CA ARG A 536 -25.13 -8.25 -24.74
C ARG A 536 -23.64 -7.94 -24.90
N VAL A 537 -22.78 -8.94 -24.77
CA VAL A 537 -21.34 -8.83 -25.04
C VAL A 537 -21.12 -9.23 -26.49
N ASP A 538 -20.35 -8.44 -27.23
CA ASP A 538 -20.01 -8.78 -28.62
C ASP A 538 -19.33 -10.16 -28.67
N SER A 539 -19.78 -10.99 -29.61
CA SER A 539 -19.23 -12.32 -29.89
C SER A 539 -17.70 -12.35 -30.02
N LYS A 540 -17.06 -11.26 -30.49
CA LYS A 540 -15.60 -11.19 -30.59
C LYS A 540 -14.87 -11.33 -29.25
N TYR A 541 -15.51 -10.93 -28.14
CA TYR A 541 -14.92 -10.99 -26.81
C TYR A 541 -15.30 -12.27 -26.04
N HIS A 542 -16.16 -13.14 -26.59
CA HIS A 542 -16.69 -14.30 -25.86
C HIS A 542 -15.60 -15.30 -25.44
N GLU A 543 -14.52 -15.39 -26.20
CA GLU A 543 -13.37 -16.24 -25.89
C GLU A 543 -12.45 -15.63 -24.82
N ASP A 544 -12.50 -14.31 -24.64
CA ASP A 544 -11.69 -13.59 -23.64
C ASP A 544 -12.34 -13.58 -22.25
N ILE A 545 -13.64 -13.89 -22.15
CA ILE A 545 -14.37 -13.92 -20.87
C ILE A 545 -13.83 -15.05 -19.98
N LYS A 546 -13.51 -14.71 -18.73
CA LYS A 546 -12.96 -15.66 -17.75
C LYS A 546 -14.01 -16.09 -16.75
N TYR A 547 -14.20 -17.39 -16.61
CA TYR A 547 -15.21 -17.98 -15.73
C TYR A 547 -14.56 -18.65 -14.52
N LEU A 548 -14.61 -17.96 -13.38
CA LEU A 548 -14.27 -18.53 -12.08
C LEU A 548 -15.52 -19.11 -11.42
N SER A 549 -15.39 -20.20 -10.66
CA SER A 549 -16.56 -20.84 -10.03
C SER A 549 -17.35 -19.87 -9.15
N SER A 550 -18.67 -19.83 -9.34
CA SER A 550 -19.63 -19.05 -8.56
C SER A 550 -20.48 -19.92 -7.62
N LYS A 551 -20.15 -21.20 -7.47
CA LYS A 551 -20.90 -22.14 -6.63
C LYS A 551 -20.80 -21.76 -5.16
N THR A 552 -21.93 -21.56 -4.52
CA THR A 552 -22.03 -21.22 -3.09
C THR A 552 -22.62 -22.37 -2.28
N TYR A 553 -22.37 -22.35 -0.97
CA TYR A 553 -23.09 -23.15 0.00
C TYR A 553 -24.51 -22.60 0.24
N ASP A 554 -25.43 -23.48 0.65
CA ASP A 554 -26.77 -23.12 1.06
C ASP A 554 -26.78 -22.83 2.57
N LEU A 555 -26.98 -21.55 2.95
CA LEU A 555 -26.78 -21.02 4.31
C LEU A 555 -28.04 -21.04 5.18
#